data_AF-A0A8D8LFH5-F1
#
_entry.id   AF-A0A8D8LFH5-F1
#
_cell.length_a   1.000
_cell.length_b   1.000
_cell.length_c   1.000
_cell.angle_alpha   90.00
_cell.angle_beta   90.00
_cell.angle_gamma   90.00
#
_symmetry.space_group_name_H-M   'P 1'
#
loop_
_entity.id
_entity.type
_entity.pdbx_description
1 polymer ?
#
loop_
_entity_poly.entity_id
_entity_poly.type
_entity_poly.pdbx_seq_one_letter_code
_entity_poly.pdbx_strand_id
1 'polypeptide(L)'
;MQSVTFRLATALKISSVPFRTPVKFNTFHLSAVNMAVKVGDSLPSAELHEDTPQTKINIAEEVKGKKVIIFGVPGAFTPGCSATHLPGYLEKAAELKKKGISEIFCVAVNDAFVMKAWGDHNKAEGKVRFLADPNLEFAKKLGVEHEIPVLGGWRSKRYSMVVDDGKITQLNIEPDGTGLSCSLAEGLKI
;
A
#
# COMPACT_ATOMS: atom_id res chain seq x y z
N MET A 1 49.51 -86.49 10.04
CA MET A 1 50.84 -86.16 10.55
C MET A 1 51.33 -84.94 9.77
N GLN A 2 51.48 -83.80 10.44
CA GLN A 2 52.20 -82.57 10.11
C GLN A 2 51.39 -81.34 10.55
N SER A 3 52.10 -80.46 11.25
CA SER A 3 51.63 -79.38 12.10
C SER A 3 52.07 -78.01 11.57
N VAL A 4 51.50 -76.96 12.20
CA VAL A 4 51.95 -75.54 12.27
C VAL A 4 51.68 -74.74 10.96
N THR A 5 51.19 -73.49 10.93
CA THR A 5 51.52 -72.31 11.75
C THR A 5 50.52 -71.14 11.53
N PHE A 6 50.30 -70.35 12.59
CA PHE A 6 49.58 -69.07 12.70
C PHE A 6 50.09 -67.94 11.79
N ARG A 7 49.19 -67.04 11.34
CA ARG A 7 49.40 -65.57 11.18
C ARG A 7 48.06 -64.84 11.37
N LEU A 8 47.86 -64.16 12.49
CA LEU A 8 48.10 -62.74 12.78
C LEU A 8 47.11 -61.78 12.07
N ALA A 9 46.31 -61.10 12.89
CA ALA A 9 45.23 -60.18 12.53
C ALA A 9 45.76 -58.87 11.89
N THR A 10 45.01 -58.36 10.90
CA THR A 10 45.22 -57.04 10.31
C THR A 10 44.07 -56.12 10.70
N ALA A 11 44.38 -55.03 11.41
CA ALA A 11 43.45 -53.99 11.80
C ALA A 11 42.99 -53.15 10.59
N LEU A 12 41.67 -52.98 10.42
CA LEU A 12 41.09 -52.04 9.45
C LEU A 12 41.22 -50.59 9.96
N LYS A 13 41.82 -49.72 9.13
CA LYS A 13 41.80 -48.26 9.32
C LYS A 13 40.43 -47.72 8.93
N ILE A 14 39.73 -47.11 9.88
CA ILE A 14 38.52 -46.31 9.63
C ILE A 14 38.98 -44.91 9.18
N SER A 15 38.69 -44.54 7.94
CA SER A 15 38.92 -43.20 7.39
C SER A 15 37.87 -42.22 7.94
N SER A 16 38.33 -41.16 8.60
CA SER A 16 37.50 -40.05 9.09
C SER A 16 36.93 -39.20 7.94
N VAL A 17 35.60 -39.10 7.87
CA VAL A 17 34.88 -38.22 6.95
C VAL A 17 35.04 -36.76 7.43
N PRO A 18 35.33 -35.78 6.56
CA PRO A 18 35.48 -34.39 6.99
C PRO A 18 34.13 -33.77 7.36
N PHE A 19 34.14 -33.08 8.50
CA PHE A 19 33.04 -32.30 9.06
C PHE A 19 32.68 -31.15 8.11
N ARG A 20 31.47 -31.16 7.53
CA ARG A 20 30.95 -30.05 6.72
C ARG A 20 30.76 -28.82 7.61
N THR A 21 31.30 -27.69 7.17
CA THR A 21 31.09 -26.38 7.79
C THR A 21 29.60 -25.99 7.76
N PRO A 22 29.08 -25.34 8.81
CA PRO A 22 27.69 -24.86 8.80
C PRO A 22 27.55 -23.73 7.77
N VAL A 23 26.61 -23.91 6.84
CA VAL A 23 26.17 -22.85 5.93
C VAL A 23 25.57 -21.74 6.79
N LYS A 24 26.16 -20.55 6.75
CA LYS A 24 25.57 -19.35 7.35
C LYS A 24 24.30 -19.02 6.56
N PHE A 25 23.14 -19.33 7.14
CA PHE A 25 21.88 -18.80 6.65
C PHE A 25 21.93 -17.29 6.82
N ASN A 26 21.97 -16.59 5.69
CA ASN A 26 21.86 -15.14 5.67
C ASN A 26 20.45 -14.81 6.17
N THR A 27 20.35 -14.21 7.34
CA THR A 27 19.09 -13.66 7.85
C THR A 27 18.57 -12.67 6.82
N PHE A 28 17.46 -12.98 6.16
CA PHE A 28 16.74 -11.99 5.37
C PHE A 28 16.32 -10.88 6.34
N HIS A 29 17.00 -9.74 6.26
CA HIS A 29 16.49 -8.51 6.86
C HIS A 29 15.18 -8.18 6.13
N LEU A 30 14.07 -8.35 6.84
CA LEU A 30 12.84 -7.64 6.50
C LEU A 30 13.20 -6.16 6.56
N SER A 31 13.40 -5.53 5.40
CA SER A 31 13.42 -4.08 5.34
C SER A 31 12.12 -3.61 5.96
N ALA A 32 12.20 -3.01 7.15
CA ALA A 32 11.08 -2.33 7.75
C ALA A 32 10.56 -1.37 6.69
N VAL A 33 9.28 -1.52 6.32
CA VAL A 33 8.60 -0.54 5.48
C VAL A 33 8.65 0.75 6.28
N ASN A 34 9.59 1.64 5.95
CA ASN A 34 9.75 2.89 6.66
C ASN A 34 8.62 3.81 6.21
N MET A 35 7.44 3.60 6.82
CA MET A 35 6.27 4.43 6.59
C MET A 35 6.57 5.83 7.11
N ALA A 36 6.40 6.85 6.26
CA ALA A 36 6.65 8.23 6.64
C ALA A 36 5.60 8.76 7.64
N VAL A 37 4.42 8.11 7.71
CA VAL A 37 3.34 8.43 8.66
C VAL A 37 2.76 7.19 9.32
N LYS A 38 2.17 7.36 10.50
CA LYS A 38 1.42 6.33 11.24
C LYS A 38 0.14 6.89 11.86
N VAL A 39 -0.70 5.99 12.38
CA VAL A 39 -1.88 6.38 13.18
C VAL A 39 -1.44 7.26 14.36
N GLY A 40 -2.16 8.36 14.56
CA GLY A 40 -1.89 9.40 15.55
C GLY A 40 -1.17 10.63 14.99
N ASP A 41 -0.48 10.50 13.85
CA ASP A 41 0.21 11.61 13.22
C ASP A 41 -0.78 12.59 12.57
N SER A 42 -0.31 13.84 12.37
CA SER A 42 -1.04 14.79 11.52
C SER A 42 -0.88 14.40 10.05
N LEU A 43 -1.95 14.57 9.27
CA LEU A 43 -1.90 14.42 7.82
C LEU A 43 -0.91 15.45 7.25
N PRO A 44 0.07 15.05 6.42
CA PRO A 44 1.02 15.99 5.84
C PRO A 44 0.29 16.94 4.88
N SER A 45 0.65 18.22 4.92
CA SER A 45 0.20 19.17 3.92
C SER A 45 0.84 18.87 2.57
N ALA A 46 0.02 18.77 1.52
CA ALA A 46 0.44 18.57 0.13
C ALA A 46 -0.57 19.26 -0.80
N GLU A 47 -0.09 19.74 -1.93
CA GLU A 47 -0.93 20.28 -3.00
C GLU A 47 -1.37 19.15 -3.94
N LEU A 48 -2.68 18.99 -4.11
CA LEU A 48 -3.31 18.08 -5.07
C LEU A 48 -4.14 18.90 -6.06
N HIS A 49 -4.58 18.28 -7.15
CA HIS A 49 -5.39 18.96 -8.17
C HIS A 49 -6.75 18.28 -8.35
N GLU A 50 -7.83 19.05 -8.48
CA GLU A 50 -9.19 18.54 -8.67
C GLU A 50 -9.80 19.08 -9.97
N ASP A 51 -10.38 18.23 -10.82
CA ASP A 51 -10.97 18.57 -12.13
C ASP A 51 -9.99 19.12 -13.20
N THR A 52 -9.18 20.10 -12.86
CA THR A 52 -8.20 20.76 -13.73
C THR A 52 -6.88 21.01 -12.99
N PRO A 53 -5.75 21.16 -13.69
CA PRO A 53 -4.48 21.50 -13.05
C PRO A 53 -4.49 22.83 -12.27
N GLN A 54 -5.42 23.74 -12.57
CA GLN A 54 -5.51 25.05 -11.91
C GLN A 54 -6.23 24.99 -10.56
N THR A 55 -7.12 24.02 -10.35
CA THR A 55 -7.85 23.86 -9.10
C THR A 55 -6.98 23.12 -8.09
N LYS A 56 -6.20 23.88 -7.32
CA LYS A 56 -5.30 23.36 -6.30
C LYS A 56 -6.05 23.13 -4.98
N ILE A 57 -5.85 21.96 -4.38
CA ILE A 57 -6.40 21.56 -3.09
C ILE A 57 -5.22 21.29 -2.14
N ASN A 58 -5.12 22.04 -1.05
CA ASN A 58 -4.22 21.66 0.03
C ASN A 58 -4.93 20.66 0.93
N ILE A 59 -4.53 19.39 0.87
CA ILE A 59 -5.29 18.32 1.53
C ILE A 59 -5.32 18.47 3.06
N ALA A 60 -4.28 19.01 3.70
CA ALA A 60 -4.29 19.21 5.14
C ALA A 60 -5.24 20.33 5.59
N GLU A 61 -5.44 21.35 4.76
CA GLU A 61 -6.43 22.42 5.01
C GLU A 61 -7.85 21.92 4.75
N GLU A 62 -8.03 21.15 3.67
CA GLU A 62 -9.34 20.66 3.22
C GLU A 62 -10.03 19.76 4.27
N VAL A 63 -9.26 19.05 5.09
CA VAL A 63 -9.77 18.09 6.09
C VAL A 63 -9.95 18.68 7.49
N LYS A 64 -9.59 19.94 7.73
CA LYS A 64 -9.74 20.58 9.06
C LYS A 64 -11.20 20.61 9.48
N GLY A 65 -11.47 20.27 10.75
CA GLY A 65 -12.81 20.20 11.32
C GLY A 65 -13.73 19.15 10.69
N LYS A 66 -13.21 18.25 9.85
CA LYS A 66 -13.97 17.18 9.19
C LYS A 66 -13.41 15.82 9.60
N LYS A 67 -14.30 14.81 9.63
CA LYS A 67 -13.92 13.40 9.61
C LYS A 67 -14.05 12.92 8.17
N VAL A 68 -12.96 12.49 7.55
CA VAL A 68 -12.92 12.15 6.13
C VAL A 68 -12.29 10.78 5.91
N ILE A 69 -12.55 10.21 4.73
CA ILE A 69 -11.82 9.06 4.21
C ILE A 69 -10.93 9.53 3.07
N ILE A 70 -9.69 9.06 3.05
CA ILE A 70 -8.79 9.19 1.89
C ILE A 70 -8.35 7.80 1.49
N PHE A 71 -8.57 7.40 0.24
CA PHE A 71 -8.03 6.16 -0.30
C PHE A 71 -7.18 6.44 -1.53
N GLY A 72 -6.05 5.74 -1.61
CA GLY A 72 -5.10 5.82 -2.71
C GLY A 72 -5.21 4.62 -3.63
N VAL A 73 -4.98 4.84 -4.92
CA VAL A 73 -4.91 3.77 -5.93
C VAL A 73 -3.65 3.86 -6.80
N PRO A 74 -3.15 2.71 -7.31
CA PRO A 74 -2.07 2.68 -8.30
C PRO A 74 -2.32 3.51 -9.56
N GLY A 75 -3.58 3.66 -9.98
CA GLY A 75 -3.92 4.52 -11.10
C GLY A 75 -5.38 4.41 -11.53
N ALA A 76 -5.88 5.50 -12.08
CA ALA A 76 -7.17 5.55 -12.76
C ALA A 76 -7.26 4.50 -13.88
N PHE A 77 -8.46 3.99 -14.12
CA PHE A 77 -8.77 3.00 -15.17
C PHE A 77 -8.07 1.63 -15.07
N THR A 78 -7.26 1.37 -14.04
CA THR A 78 -6.67 0.04 -13.83
C THR A 78 -7.73 -0.97 -13.33
N PRO A 79 -7.62 -2.28 -13.66
CA PRO A 79 -8.71 -3.24 -13.45
C PRO A 79 -9.19 -3.35 -12.00
N GLY A 80 -8.29 -3.61 -11.04
CA GLY A 80 -8.68 -3.75 -9.63
C GLY A 80 -9.22 -2.46 -9.00
N CYS A 81 -8.72 -1.31 -9.45
CA CYS A 81 -9.18 0.00 -8.97
C CYS A 81 -10.60 0.30 -9.46
N SER A 82 -10.89 -0.03 -10.73
CA SER A 82 -12.17 0.30 -11.39
C SER A 82 -13.25 -0.75 -11.18
N ALA A 83 -12.89 -2.01 -10.97
CA ALA A 83 -13.84 -3.11 -10.79
C ALA A 83 -14.21 -3.37 -9.32
N THR A 84 -13.37 -2.95 -8.35
CA THR A 84 -13.56 -3.31 -6.94
C THR A 84 -13.36 -2.15 -5.99
N HIS A 85 -12.18 -1.52 -5.99
CA HIS A 85 -11.83 -0.57 -4.94
C HIS A 85 -12.74 0.67 -4.93
N LEU A 86 -12.80 1.41 -6.05
CA LEU A 86 -13.64 2.60 -6.16
C LEU A 86 -15.14 2.27 -6.06
N PRO A 87 -15.69 1.24 -6.76
CA PRO A 87 -17.10 0.87 -6.64
C PRO A 87 -17.56 0.63 -5.20
N GLY A 88 -16.77 -0.05 -4.37
CA GLY A 88 -17.11 -0.30 -2.96
C GLY A 88 -17.31 1.00 -2.16
N TYR A 89 -16.46 2.01 -2.39
CA TYR A 89 -16.65 3.33 -1.78
C TYR A 89 -17.87 4.07 -2.33
N LEU A 90 -18.16 3.96 -3.62
CA LEU A 90 -19.32 4.60 -4.24
C LEU A 90 -20.66 4.02 -3.74
N GLU A 91 -20.72 2.70 -3.58
CA GLU A 91 -21.90 2.00 -3.05
C GLU A 91 -22.15 2.37 -1.58
N LYS A 92 -21.07 2.48 -0.79
CA LYS A 92 -21.15 2.77 0.65
C LYS A 92 -21.16 4.25 1.00
N ALA A 93 -20.97 5.15 0.05
CA ALA A 93 -20.81 6.58 0.32
C ALA A 93 -21.94 7.15 1.21
N ALA A 94 -23.19 6.78 0.95
CA ALA A 94 -24.33 7.24 1.76
C ALA A 94 -24.32 6.68 3.20
N GLU A 95 -23.91 5.43 3.39
CA GLU A 95 -23.77 4.82 4.71
C GLU A 95 -22.62 5.46 5.50
N LEU A 96 -21.46 5.63 4.85
CA LEU A 96 -20.28 6.25 5.45
C LEU A 96 -20.59 7.69 5.87
N LYS A 97 -21.33 8.45 5.05
CA LYS A 97 -21.81 9.79 5.38
C LYS A 97 -22.73 9.81 6.60
N LYS A 98 -23.65 8.85 6.72
CA LYS A 98 -24.51 8.68 7.91
C LYS A 98 -23.71 8.36 9.17
N LYS A 99 -22.53 7.75 9.05
CA LYS A 99 -21.59 7.48 10.16
C LYS A 99 -20.67 8.68 10.48
N GLY A 100 -20.94 9.85 9.92
CA GLY A 100 -20.23 11.09 10.24
C GLY A 100 -19.04 11.38 9.32
N ILE A 101 -18.82 10.60 8.26
CA ILE A 101 -17.82 10.97 7.24
C ILE A 101 -18.35 12.12 6.40
N SER A 102 -17.67 13.26 6.43
CA SER A 102 -18.05 14.44 5.67
C SER A 102 -17.72 14.25 4.18
N GLU A 103 -16.51 13.77 3.88
CA GLU A 103 -15.99 13.64 2.52
C GLU A 103 -15.21 12.34 2.32
N ILE A 104 -15.20 11.85 1.09
CA ILE A 104 -14.41 10.69 0.65
C ILE A 104 -13.55 11.14 -0.53
N PHE A 105 -12.24 10.99 -0.41
CA PHE A 105 -11.26 11.36 -1.44
C PHE A 105 -10.61 10.13 -2.06
N CYS A 106 -10.61 10.07 -3.38
CA CYS A 106 -9.82 9.12 -4.17
C CYS A 106 -8.57 9.84 -4.69
N VAL A 107 -7.39 9.36 -4.34
CA VAL A 107 -6.11 9.95 -4.77
C VAL A 107 -5.35 8.99 -5.68
N ALA A 108 -4.78 9.50 -6.77
CA ALA A 108 -3.90 8.72 -7.65
C ALA A 108 -2.79 9.57 -8.27
N VAL A 109 -1.70 8.89 -8.66
CA VAL A 109 -0.62 9.48 -9.47
C VAL A 109 -1.04 9.46 -10.94
N ASN A 110 -1.94 10.37 -11.25
CA ASN A 110 -2.45 10.71 -12.57
C ASN A 110 -2.64 12.23 -12.61
N ASP A 111 -2.74 12.83 -13.80
CA ASP A 111 -3.11 14.24 -13.92
C ASP A 111 -4.61 14.48 -13.62
N ALA A 112 -4.95 15.75 -13.39
CA ALA A 112 -6.30 16.17 -13.02
C ALA A 112 -7.36 15.81 -14.08
N PHE A 113 -7.01 15.88 -15.37
CA PHE A 113 -7.96 15.57 -16.44
C PHE A 113 -8.33 14.10 -16.44
N VAL A 114 -7.35 13.21 -16.27
CA VAL A 114 -7.56 11.77 -16.15
C VAL A 114 -8.38 11.43 -14.91
N MET A 115 -8.05 12.03 -13.77
CA MET A 115 -8.81 11.81 -12.52
C MET A 115 -10.26 12.28 -12.62
N LYS A 116 -10.48 13.45 -13.25
CA LYS A 116 -11.83 13.96 -13.54
C LYS A 116 -12.61 12.99 -14.42
N ALA A 117 -12.04 12.61 -15.57
CA ALA A 117 -12.70 11.72 -16.52
C ALA A 117 -13.03 10.36 -15.89
N TRP A 118 -12.17 9.85 -14.99
CA TRP A 118 -12.44 8.62 -14.27
C TRP A 118 -13.57 8.76 -13.25
N GLY A 119 -13.63 9.87 -12.52
CA GLY A 119 -14.76 10.19 -11.63
C GLY A 119 -16.09 10.30 -12.38
N ASP A 120 -16.10 11.02 -13.50
CA ASP A 120 -17.26 11.19 -14.39
C ASP A 120 -17.74 9.83 -14.93
N HIS A 121 -16.79 9.00 -15.42
CA HIS A 121 -17.07 7.66 -15.93
C HIS A 121 -17.77 6.77 -14.90
N ASN A 122 -17.40 6.91 -13.62
CA ASN A 122 -17.97 6.12 -12.53
C ASN A 122 -19.16 6.80 -11.82
N LYS A 123 -19.64 7.94 -12.34
CA LYS A 123 -20.78 8.70 -11.76
C LYS A 123 -20.57 9.00 -10.27
N ALA A 124 -19.37 9.47 -9.94
CA ALA A 124 -18.95 9.67 -8.56
C ALA A 124 -19.39 10.99 -7.92
N GLU A 125 -20.03 11.87 -8.69
CA GLU A 125 -20.50 13.18 -8.23
C GLU A 125 -21.32 13.08 -6.94
N GLY A 126 -20.98 13.93 -5.96
CA GLY A 126 -21.61 13.96 -4.64
C GLY A 126 -21.28 12.77 -3.73
N LYS A 127 -20.48 11.79 -4.18
CA LYS A 127 -20.10 10.59 -3.43
C LYS A 127 -18.62 10.55 -3.08
N VAL A 128 -17.75 10.72 -4.08
CA VAL A 128 -16.30 10.65 -3.95
C VAL A 128 -15.67 11.77 -4.77
N ARG A 129 -14.74 12.51 -4.17
CA ARG A 129 -13.93 13.55 -4.83
C ARG A 129 -12.63 12.95 -5.35
N PHE A 130 -12.18 13.36 -6.53
CA PHE A 130 -11.05 12.77 -7.23
C PHE A 130 -9.90 13.76 -7.26
N LEU A 131 -8.82 13.43 -6.57
CA LEU A 131 -7.66 14.30 -6.43
C LEU A 131 -6.45 13.68 -7.14
N ALA A 132 -5.84 14.46 -8.01
CA ALA A 132 -4.63 14.12 -8.74
C ALA A 132 -3.38 14.50 -7.95
N ASP A 133 -2.44 13.56 -7.85
CA ASP A 133 -1.08 13.74 -7.31
C ASP A 133 -0.04 13.52 -8.43
N PRO A 134 0.02 14.39 -9.47
CA PRO A 134 0.83 14.15 -10.66
C PRO A 134 2.34 14.08 -10.37
N ASN A 135 2.81 14.68 -9.28
CA ASN A 135 4.22 14.79 -8.92
C ASN A 135 4.64 13.83 -7.79
N LEU A 136 3.74 12.94 -7.34
CA LEU A 136 3.93 12.07 -6.18
C LEU A 136 4.23 12.83 -4.87
N GLU A 137 3.81 14.08 -4.74
CA GLU A 137 4.14 14.89 -3.57
C GLU A 137 3.47 14.28 -2.33
N PHE A 138 2.18 13.97 -2.44
CA PHE A 138 1.42 13.39 -1.34
C PHE A 138 1.84 11.94 -1.10
N ALA A 139 1.98 11.15 -2.17
CA ALA A 139 2.42 9.75 -2.06
C ALA A 139 3.77 9.63 -1.33
N LYS A 140 4.76 10.46 -1.66
CA LYS A 140 6.07 10.47 -0.99
C LYS A 140 5.98 10.91 0.46
N LYS A 141 5.19 11.95 0.76
CA LYS A 141 4.99 12.43 2.15
C LYS A 141 4.34 11.39 3.04
N LEU A 142 3.52 10.50 2.47
CA LEU A 142 2.94 9.36 3.17
C LEU A 142 3.85 8.12 3.21
N GLY A 143 4.90 8.05 2.40
CA GLY A 143 5.74 6.85 2.25
C GLY A 143 5.03 5.71 1.50
N VAL A 144 4.10 6.08 0.61
CA VAL A 144 3.29 5.14 -0.20
C VAL A 144 3.62 5.22 -1.69
N GLU A 145 4.70 5.88 -2.07
CA GLU A 145 5.24 5.77 -3.42
C GLU A 145 5.68 4.33 -3.73
N HIS A 146 5.40 3.87 -4.94
CA HIS A 146 5.71 2.51 -5.36
C HIS A 146 5.99 2.47 -6.86
N GLU A 147 7.10 1.87 -7.25
CA GLU A 147 7.45 1.71 -8.64
C GLU A 147 6.67 0.54 -9.26
N ILE A 148 5.88 0.83 -10.28
CA ILE A 148 5.08 -0.15 -11.02
C ILE A 148 5.41 0.04 -12.52
N PRO A 149 6.46 -0.61 -13.05
CA PRO A 149 6.97 -0.36 -14.40
C PRO A 149 5.93 -0.52 -15.51
N VAL A 150 5.00 -1.48 -15.37
CA VAL A 150 3.91 -1.71 -16.35
C VAL A 150 2.94 -0.53 -16.45
N LEU A 151 2.88 0.33 -15.41
CA LEU A 151 2.10 1.55 -15.40
C LEU A 151 2.97 2.79 -15.75
N GLY A 152 4.19 2.61 -16.24
CA GLY A 152 5.07 3.70 -16.67
C GLY A 152 5.90 4.32 -15.54
N GLY A 153 6.07 3.64 -14.40
CA GLY A 153 7.01 4.04 -13.35
C GLY A 153 6.37 4.22 -11.98
N TRP A 154 6.75 5.27 -11.27
CA TRP A 154 6.30 5.54 -9.91
C TRP A 154 4.82 5.87 -9.82
N ARG A 155 4.13 5.19 -8.91
CA ARG A 155 2.71 5.32 -8.59
C ARG A 155 2.51 5.39 -7.08
N SER A 156 1.25 5.40 -6.65
CA SER A 156 0.87 5.23 -5.26
C SER A 156 0.57 3.76 -4.95
N LYS A 157 0.94 3.27 -3.76
CA LYS A 157 0.37 2.03 -3.23
C LYS A 157 -1.13 2.19 -3.05
N ARG A 158 -1.83 1.08 -3.00
CA ARG A 158 -3.22 1.05 -2.55
C ARG A 158 -3.26 1.15 -1.04
N TYR A 159 -4.07 2.09 -0.56
CA TYR A 159 -4.29 2.31 0.87
C TYR A 159 -5.65 2.95 1.11
N SER A 160 -6.08 2.94 2.37
CA SER A 160 -7.15 3.78 2.89
C SER A 160 -6.74 4.36 4.25
N MET A 161 -7.26 5.52 4.58
CA MET A 161 -7.11 6.13 5.89
C MET A 161 -8.37 6.88 6.29
N VAL A 162 -8.62 6.92 7.60
CA VAL A 162 -9.60 7.83 8.21
C VAL A 162 -8.82 8.95 8.84
N VAL A 163 -9.20 10.18 8.51
CA VAL A 163 -8.61 11.40 9.06
C VAL A 163 -9.69 12.15 9.80
N ASP A 164 -9.43 12.49 11.07
CA ASP A 164 -10.36 13.24 11.92
C ASP A 164 -9.67 14.51 12.40
N ASP A 165 -10.18 15.67 11.97
CA ASP A 165 -9.58 16.98 12.22
C ASP A 165 -8.06 17.03 11.92
N GLY A 166 -7.70 16.54 10.73
CA GLY A 166 -6.30 16.48 10.29
C GLY A 166 -5.44 15.42 10.99
N LYS A 167 -5.98 14.60 11.90
CA LYS A 167 -5.27 13.48 12.54
C LYS A 167 -5.61 12.15 11.90
N ILE A 168 -4.60 11.35 11.58
CA ILE A 168 -4.78 10.00 11.02
C ILE A 168 -5.26 9.08 12.15
N THR A 169 -6.50 8.63 12.10
CA THR A 169 -7.08 7.73 13.12
C THR A 169 -7.07 6.27 12.69
N GLN A 170 -7.04 6.01 11.39
CA GLN A 170 -6.85 4.69 10.80
C GLN A 170 -5.95 4.79 9.57
N LEU A 171 -5.11 3.78 9.36
CA LEU A 171 -4.25 3.66 8.20
C LEU A 171 -4.15 2.19 7.80
N ASN A 172 -4.59 1.88 6.58
CA ASN A 172 -4.61 0.53 6.01
C ASN A 172 -3.84 0.59 4.70
N ILE A 173 -2.71 -0.10 4.62
CA ILE A 173 -1.87 -0.13 3.42
C ILE A 173 -1.77 -1.58 2.98
N GLU A 174 -2.04 -1.83 1.70
CA GLU A 174 -1.96 -3.18 1.16
C GLU A 174 -0.52 -3.71 1.29
N PRO A 175 -0.32 -4.94 1.82
CA PRO A 175 1.03 -5.46 2.10
C PRO A 175 1.95 -5.51 0.88
N ASP A 176 1.39 -5.81 -0.29
CA ASP A 176 2.09 -5.83 -1.58
C ASP A 176 1.97 -4.50 -2.34
N GLY A 177 1.31 -3.50 -1.75
CA GLY A 177 1.06 -2.19 -2.34
C GLY A 177 -0.02 -2.15 -3.43
N THR A 178 -0.60 -3.27 -3.88
CA THR A 178 -1.56 -3.26 -5.00
C THR A 178 -2.78 -4.16 -4.82
N GLY A 179 -2.77 -5.06 -3.84
CA GLY A 179 -3.81 -6.01 -3.47
C GLY A 179 -5.14 -5.36 -3.12
N LEU A 180 -6.17 -6.16 -2.88
CA LEU A 180 -7.53 -5.68 -2.59
C LEU A 180 -8.04 -6.36 -1.33
N SER A 181 -7.63 -5.86 -0.16
CA SER A 181 -7.97 -6.46 1.11
C SER A 181 -8.26 -5.39 2.17
N CYS A 182 -7.26 -4.96 2.92
CA CYS A 182 -7.40 -4.07 4.06
C CYS A 182 -7.80 -2.63 3.69
N SER A 183 -7.59 -2.19 2.44
CA SER A 183 -7.92 -0.83 2.00
C SER A 183 -9.35 -0.66 1.50
N LEU A 184 -10.10 -1.76 1.35
CA LEU A 184 -11.48 -1.73 0.88
C LEU A 184 -12.39 -1.01 1.89
N ALA A 185 -13.53 -0.50 1.43
CA ALA A 185 -14.48 0.23 2.28
C ALA A 185 -15.00 -0.62 3.46
N GLU A 186 -15.08 -1.94 3.29
CA GLU A 186 -15.38 -2.94 4.33
C GLU A 186 -14.34 -2.99 5.45
N GLY A 187 -13.08 -2.65 5.14
CA GLY A 187 -11.96 -2.70 6.08
C GLY A 187 -11.94 -1.53 7.07
N LEU A 188 -12.71 -0.47 6.81
CA LEU A 188 -12.75 0.73 7.64
C LEU A 188 -13.64 0.54 8.88
N LYS A 189 -13.14 0.93 10.05
CA LYS A 189 -13.85 0.84 11.33
C LYS A 189 -14.40 2.22 11.73
N ILE A 190 -15.49 2.65 11.10
CA ILE A 190 -16.00 4.04 11.24
C ILE A 190 -17.02 4.20 12.34
#